data_AF-A0A7W6RLB6-F1
#
_entry.id   AF-A0A7W6RLB6-F1
#
_cell.length_a   1.000
_cell.length_b   1.000
_cell.length_c   1.000
_cell.angle_alpha   90.00
_cell.angle_beta   90.00
_cell.angle_gamma   90.00
#
_symmetry.space_group_name_H-M   'P 1'
#
loop_
_entity.id
_entity.type
_entity.pdbx_description
1 polymer ?
#
loop_
_entity_poly.entity_id
_entity_poly.type
_entity_poly.pdbx_seq_one_letter_code
_entity_poly.pdbx_strand_id
1 'polypeptide(L)'
;MFFVTPAYAQEAPAGTAEPGAAPATDPHAAPAPGEVHTETGVPGGEHGGGVFPPFDSSTYASQLLWLAITFAVFFLLMQKVITPRIGSILEQRHTRISQDLDEASRLKAEADADVAAYEAELAAARAKSNSIGTAARDAAKAKAEEDRRAVEASLSEKLKAAEGRIADIKAKAFADVGTIAEETATAVIEQLIGGTTAKTDVAAAVAAAKKEA
;
A
#
# COMPACT_ATOMS: atom_id res chain seq x y z
N MET A 1 12.01 15.29 -26.61
CA MET A 1 11.10 16.38 -26.19
C MET A 1 11.84 17.22 -25.16
N PHE A 2 12.68 18.14 -25.65
CA PHE A 2 13.51 19.07 -24.86
C PHE A 2 13.21 20.45 -25.45
N PHE A 3 12.48 21.29 -24.72
CA PHE A 3 12.18 22.65 -25.14
C PHE A 3 13.28 23.58 -24.59
N VAL A 4 14.26 23.88 -25.44
CA VAL A 4 15.22 24.98 -25.25
C VAL A 4 14.64 26.22 -25.93
N THR A 5 14.45 27.29 -25.17
CA THR A 5 14.06 28.61 -25.67
C THR A 5 15.34 29.41 -25.98
N PRO A 6 15.55 29.91 -27.21
CA PRO A 6 16.67 30.81 -27.49
C PRO A 6 16.34 32.23 -27.02
N ALA A 7 17.21 32.81 -26.22
CA ALA A 7 17.19 34.23 -25.89
C ALA A 7 17.65 35.04 -27.10
N TYR A 8 16.80 35.92 -27.61
CA TYR A 8 17.14 36.84 -28.70
C TYR A 8 17.72 38.13 -28.11
N ALA A 9 18.95 38.46 -28.52
CA ALA A 9 19.60 39.72 -28.22
C ALA A 9 18.96 40.84 -29.06
N GLN A 10 18.45 41.88 -28.40
CA GLN A 10 17.91 43.07 -29.07
C GLN A 10 19.07 43.99 -29.43
N GLU A 11 19.48 43.97 -30.69
CA GLU A 11 20.44 44.89 -31.30
C GLU A 11 19.67 46.05 -31.96
N ALA A 12 20.10 47.29 -31.68
CA ALA A 12 19.47 48.51 -32.16
C ALA A 12 19.95 48.86 -33.58
N PRO A 13 19.06 49.12 -34.55
CA PRO A 13 19.47 49.65 -35.84
C PRO A 13 19.27 51.16 -35.95
N ALA A 14 20.30 51.82 -36.45
CA ALA A 14 20.28 53.20 -36.93
C ALA A 14 19.84 53.27 -38.41
N GLY A 15 18.99 54.26 -38.72
CA GLY A 15 19.04 55.06 -39.96
C GLY A 15 18.26 54.59 -41.21
N THR A 16 17.35 55.44 -41.70
CA THR A 16 17.22 56.04 -43.08
C THR A 16 15.74 56.38 -43.39
N ALA A 17 15.38 57.68 -43.45
CA ALA A 17 15.10 58.53 -44.64
C ALA A 17 13.68 58.34 -45.26
N GLU A 18 12.70 59.23 -45.03
CA GLU A 18 12.29 60.46 -45.81
C GLU A 18 10.98 60.20 -46.62
N PRO A 19 10.19 61.18 -47.16
CA PRO A 19 10.15 62.65 -47.00
C PRO A 19 8.73 63.26 -46.82
N GLY A 20 8.63 64.56 -46.45
CA GLY A 20 7.36 65.31 -46.46
C GLY A 20 7.48 66.78 -46.01
N ALA A 21 7.77 67.67 -46.97
CA ALA A 21 8.24 69.05 -46.83
C ALA A 21 7.26 70.11 -46.28
N ALA A 22 7.79 71.04 -45.48
CA ALA A 22 7.55 72.51 -45.48
C ALA A 22 8.61 73.22 -44.59
N PRO A 23 8.97 74.49 -44.84
CA PRO A 23 10.35 74.98 -44.74
C PRO A 23 10.81 75.28 -43.32
N ALA A 24 11.89 74.63 -42.89
CA ALA A 24 12.60 74.97 -41.68
C ALA A 24 13.58 76.12 -41.98
N THR A 25 13.36 77.27 -41.34
CA THR A 25 14.40 78.27 -41.13
C THR A 25 15.47 77.68 -40.21
N ASP A 26 16.73 77.71 -40.65
CA ASP A 26 17.91 77.16 -39.96
C ASP A 26 17.98 77.55 -38.46
N PRO A 27 18.05 76.58 -37.52
CA PRO A 27 18.33 76.84 -36.12
C PRO A 27 19.83 76.94 -35.78
N HIS A 28 20.71 76.90 -36.79
CA HIS A 28 22.17 76.96 -36.64
C HIS A 28 22.83 78.08 -37.48
N ALA A 29 22.15 79.22 -37.63
CA ALA A 29 22.89 80.46 -37.84
C ALA A 29 23.68 80.76 -36.55
N ALA A 30 25.00 80.91 -36.67
CA ALA A 30 25.84 81.36 -35.56
C ALA A 30 25.24 82.65 -34.97
N PRO A 31 25.06 82.75 -33.64
CA PRO A 31 24.58 83.99 -33.04
C PRO A 31 25.55 85.11 -33.41
N ALA A 32 25.01 86.24 -33.83
CA ALA A 32 25.79 87.45 -34.07
C ALA A 32 26.63 87.78 -32.82
N PRO A 33 27.89 88.23 -32.97
CA PRO A 33 28.76 88.48 -31.83
C PRO A 33 28.23 89.69 -31.06
N GLY A 34 27.61 89.47 -29.90
CA GLY A 34 27.20 90.57 -29.02
C GLY A 34 26.03 90.30 -28.07
N GLU A 35 25.27 89.23 -28.19
CA GLU A 35 24.12 88.99 -27.30
C GLU A 35 24.48 88.06 -26.14
N VAL A 36 25.08 88.67 -25.13
CA VAL A 36 25.07 88.15 -23.77
C VAL A 36 23.66 88.33 -23.21
N HIS A 37 22.95 87.23 -22.92
CA HIS A 37 21.81 87.30 -22.01
C HIS A 37 22.33 87.47 -20.58
N THR A 38 22.87 88.66 -20.32
CA THR A 38 23.19 89.17 -19.00
C THR A 38 22.35 90.42 -18.79
N GLU A 39 21.06 90.23 -18.53
CA GLU A 39 20.29 91.22 -17.77
C GLU A 39 19.10 90.55 -17.07
N THR A 40 19.08 90.67 -15.76
CA THR A 40 17.87 91.16 -15.11
C THR A 40 18.33 92.27 -14.18
N GLY A 41 18.16 93.50 -14.67
CA GLY A 41 18.40 94.71 -13.90
C GLY A 41 17.50 94.77 -12.68
N VAL A 42 18.09 95.12 -11.54
CA VAL A 42 17.37 95.53 -10.35
C VAL A 42 17.31 97.06 -10.39
N PRO A 43 16.14 97.71 -10.56
CA PRO A 43 16.06 99.15 -10.37
C PRO A 43 16.28 99.47 -8.89
N GLY A 44 17.28 100.30 -8.62
CA GLY A 44 17.59 100.78 -7.28
C GLY A 44 16.50 101.71 -6.76
N GLY A 45 15.82 101.28 -5.70
CA GLY A 45 14.87 102.06 -4.92
C GLY A 45 14.54 101.34 -3.60
N GLU A 46 15.03 101.92 -2.49
CA GLU A 46 14.76 101.59 -1.08
C GLU A 46 15.35 100.29 -0.50
N HIS A 47 16.22 100.47 0.50
CA HIS A 47 16.78 99.40 1.34
C HIS A 47 15.71 98.74 2.22
N GLY A 48 15.31 97.52 1.85
CA GLY A 48 14.78 96.52 2.78
C GLY A 48 15.70 95.29 2.74
N GLY A 49 16.32 94.92 3.87
CA GLY A 49 17.23 93.77 3.98
C GLY A 49 16.51 92.42 3.76
N GLY A 50 16.26 92.06 2.50
CA GLY A 50 15.57 90.84 2.12
C GLY A 50 16.50 89.63 2.07
N VAL A 51 16.19 88.62 2.88
CA VAL A 51 16.84 87.31 2.89
C VAL A 51 16.67 86.61 1.52
N PHE A 52 17.65 85.80 1.09
CA PHE A 52 17.54 84.96 -0.12
C PHE A 52 16.22 84.17 -0.08
N PRO A 53 15.34 84.27 -1.09
CA PRO A 53 13.94 83.82 -0.99
C PRO A 53 13.70 82.39 -0.43
N PRO A 54 14.48 81.34 -0.79
CA PRO A 54 14.28 80.01 -0.20
C PRO A 54 14.84 79.84 1.23
N PHE A 55 15.56 80.83 1.76
CA PHE A 55 16.00 80.88 3.17
C PHE A 55 15.22 81.90 4.02
N ASP A 56 14.12 82.44 3.49
CA ASP A 56 13.25 83.33 4.27
C ASP A 56 12.46 82.54 5.33
N SER A 57 12.94 82.66 6.58
CA SER A 57 12.37 82.00 7.75
C SER A 57 10.90 82.33 8.05
N SER A 58 10.37 83.43 7.50
CA SER A 58 8.95 83.78 7.66
C SER A 58 8.01 82.75 7.01
N THR A 59 8.48 82.02 6.01
CA THR A 59 7.69 81.00 5.28
C THR A 59 7.77 79.59 5.88
N TYR A 60 8.77 79.32 6.72
CA TYR A 60 9.00 77.99 7.31
C TYR A 60 7.83 77.50 8.15
N ALA A 61 7.17 78.38 8.90
CA ALA A 61 6.00 78.00 9.69
C ALA A 61 4.85 77.48 8.82
N SER A 62 4.59 78.12 7.67
CA SER A 62 3.55 77.68 6.73
C SER A 62 3.92 76.38 6.02
N GLN A 63 5.19 76.22 5.62
CA GLN A 63 5.69 74.99 5.03
C GLN A 63 5.62 73.80 6.01
N LEU A 64 6.03 74.00 7.26
CA LEU A 64 5.94 72.98 8.31
C LEU A 64 4.49 72.64 8.65
N LEU A 65 3.59 73.62 8.67
CA LEU A 65 2.15 73.39 8.88
C LEU A 65 1.56 72.52 7.76
N TRP A 66 1.81 72.86 6.50
CA TRP A 66 1.32 72.06 5.36
C TRP A 66 1.99 70.69 5.27
N LEU A 67 3.28 70.59 5.61
CA LEU A 67 3.98 69.31 5.74
C LEU A 67 3.30 68.44 6.80
N ALA A 68 3.01 69.00 7.98
CA ALA A 68 2.34 68.26 9.06
C ALA A 68 0.93 67.82 8.65
N ILE A 69 0.15 68.68 8.00
CA ILE A 69 -1.20 68.34 7.52
C ILE A 69 -1.13 67.22 6.48
N THR A 70 -0.32 67.37 5.44
CA THR A 70 -0.21 66.37 4.36
C THR A 70 0.38 65.04 4.87
N PHE A 71 1.38 65.10 5.75
CA PHE A 71 1.94 63.92 6.40
C PHE A 71 0.91 63.23 7.30
N ALA A 72 0.14 63.97 8.09
CA ALA A 72 -0.90 63.39 8.95
C ALA A 72 -1.99 62.72 8.11
N VAL A 73 -2.45 63.36 7.03
CA VAL A 73 -3.43 62.76 6.10
C VAL A 73 -2.88 61.49 5.46
N PHE A 74 -1.63 61.51 4.98
CA PHE A 74 -0.98 60.34 4.42
C PHE A 74 -0.78 59.22 5.44
N PHE A 75 -0.38 59.56 6.67
CA PHE A 75 -0.21 58.62 7.77
C PHE A 75 -1.53 57.93 8.13
N LEU A 76 -2.62 58.70 8.23
CA LEU A 76 -3.95 58.13 8.49
C LEU A 76 -4.41 57.22 7.35
N LEU A 77 -4.11 57.56 6.10
CA LEU A 77 -4.41 56.70 4.95
C LEU A 77 -3.60 55.39 5.02
N MET A 78 -2.30 55.47 5.31
CA MET A 78 -1.42 54.32 5.48
C MET A 78 -1.91 53.40 6.61
N GLN A 79 -2.21 53.97 7.77
CA GLN A 79 -2.69 53.25 8.95
C GLN A 79 -4.05 52.56 8.69
N LYS A 80 -4.96 53.26 7.99
CA LYS A 80 -6.34 52.77 7.83
C LYS A 80 -6.54 51.88 6.60
N VAL A 81 -5.66 51.92 5.61
CA VAL A 81 -5.81 51.16 4.35
C VAL A 81 -4.72 50.12 4.15
N ILE A 82 -3.45 50.47 4.36
CA ILE A 82 -2.32 49.61 3.99
C ILE A 82 -2.03 48.57 5.07
N THR A 83 -1.96 48.98 6.33
CA THR A 83 -1.79 48.07 7.48
C THR A 83 -2.85 46.96 7.54
N PRO A 84 -4.17 47.24 7.45
CA PRO A 84 -5.17 46.16 7.49
C PRO A 84 -5.13 45.25 6.25
N ARG A 85 -4.77 45.76 5.07
CA ARG A 85 -4.63 44.92 3.86
C ARG A 85 -3.50 43.90 4.01
N ILE A 86 -2.34 44.31 4.51
CA ILE A 86 -1.21 43.40 4.74
C ILE A 86 -1.56 42.39 5.85
N GLY A 87 -2.20 42.86 6.93
CA GLY A 87 -2.69 42.00 8.01
C GLY A 87 -3.66 40.92 7.51
N SER A 88 -4.61 41.30 6.66
CA SER A 88 -5.58 40.34 6.07
C SER A 88 -4.91 39.26 5.23
N ILE A 89 -3.87 39.59 4.45
CA ILE A 89 -3.15 38.62 3.62
C ILE A 89 -2.36 37.66 4.51
N LEU A 90 -1.70 38.19 5.55
CA LEU A 90 -0.93 37.37 6.48
C LEU A 90 -1.84 36.41 7.24
N GLU A 91 -3.00 36.88 7.71
CA GLU A 91 -4.01 36.07 8.38
C GLU A 91 -4.56 34.98 7.46
N GLN A 92 -4.89 35.29 6.20
CA GLN A 92 -5.34 34.31 5.22
C GLN A 92 -4.31 33.21 4.99
N ARG A 93 -3.03 33.58 4.87
CA ARG A 93 -1.94 32.60 4.70
C ARG A 93 -1.76 31.76 5.96
N HIS A 94 -1.78 32.40 7.13
CA HIS A 94 -1.66 31.70 8.41
C HIS A 94 -2.80 30.69 8.58
N THR A 95 -4.05 31.13 8.40
CA THR A 95 -5.24 30.28 8.44
C THR A 95 -5.16 29.11 7.46
N ARG A 96 -4.70 29.37 6.22
CA ARG A 96 -4.54 28.31 5.23
C ARG A 96 -3.47 27.31 5.62
N ILE A 97 -2.32 27.78 6.10
CA ILE A 97 -1.23 26.90 6.55
C ILE A 97 -1.69 26.07 7.75
N SER A 98 -2.38 26.67 8.73
CA SER A 98 -2.89 25.91 9.88
C SER A 98 -3.92 24.88 9.43
N GLN A 99 -4.84 25.23 8.52
CA GLN A 99 -5.80 24.28 7.96
C GLN A 99 -5.13 23.12 7.22
N ASP A 100 -4.14 23.42 6.36
CA ASP A 100 -3.40 22.41 5.62
C ASP A 100 -2.60 21.49 6.57
N LEU A 101 -2.01 22.04 7.65
CA LEU A 101 -1.30 21.26 8.67
C LEU A 101 -2.25 20.39 9.50
N ASP A 102 -3.40 20.93 9.90
CA ASP A 102 -4.41 20.20 10.65
C ASP A 102 -4.98 19.05 9.81
N GLU A 103 -5.30 19.31 8.54
CA GLU A 103 -5.77 18.28 7.61
C GLU A 103 -4.69 17.22 7.34
N ALA A 104 -3.44 17.62 7.12
CA ALA A 104 -2.33 16.67 6.97
C ALA A 104 -2.15 15.81 8.23
N SER A 105 -2.28 16.39 9.42
CA SER A 105 -2.19 15.65 10.68
C SER A 105 -3.34 14.66 10.85
N ARG A 106 -4.57 15.06 10.48
CA ARG A 106 -5.75 14.20 10.50
C ARG A 106 -5.60 13.03 9.54
N LEU A 107 -5.24 13.32 8.28
CA LEU A 107 -5.02 12.28 7.25
C LEU A 107 -3.90 11.32 7.64
N LYS A 108 -2.83 11.82 8.27
CA LYS A 108 -1.78 10.96 8.82
C LYS A 108 -2.32 10.05 9.92
N ALA A 109 -3.08 10.59 10.88
CA ALA A 109 -3.65 9.79 11.95
C ALA A 109 -4.64 8.74 11.44
N GLU A 110 -5.47 9.08 10.44
CA GLU A 110 -6.36 8.14 9.75
C GLU A 110 -5.57 7.04 9.03
N ALA A 111 -4.52 7.39 8.29
CA ALA A 111 -3.67 6.41 7.62
C ALA A 111 -2.94 5.49 8.61
N ASP A 112 -2.39 6.03 9.68
CA ASP A 112 -1.71 5.24 10.73
C ASP A 112 -2.72 4.29 11.42
N ALA A 113 -3.97 4.73 11.63
CA ALA A 113 -5.04 3.90 12.17
C ALA A 113 -5.47 2.79 11.20
N ASP A 114 -5.60 3.10 9.91
CA ASP A 114 -5.94 2.13 8.87
C ASP A 114 -4.84 1.08 8.68
N VAL A 115 -3.57 1.49 8.74
CA VAL A 115 -2.42 0.57 8.71
C VAL A 115 -2.46 -0.35 9.92
N ALA A 116 -2.67 0.19 11.12
CA ALA A 116 -2.75 -0.62 12.34
C ALA A 116 -3.92 -1.62 12.28
N ALA A 117 -5.09 -1.20 11.79
CA ALA A 117 -6.25 -2.08 11.60
C ALA A 117 -5.96 -3.17 10.55
N TYR A 118 -5.36 -2.81 9.42
CA TYR A 118 -4.99 -3.75 8.37
C TYR A 118 -3.98 -4.80 8.87
N GLU A 119 -2.95 -4.39 9.61
CA GLU A 119 -1.97 -5.29 10.20
C GLU A 119 -2.59 -6.22 11.24
N ALA A 120 -3.51 -5.72 12.07
CA ALA A 120 -4.25 -6.51 13.05
C ALA A 120 -5.14 -7.56 12.36
N GLU A 121 -5.90 -7.17 11.34
CA GLU A 121 -6.75 -8.08 10.56
C GLU A 121 -5.91 -9.14 9.83
N LEU A 122 -4.76 -8.76 9.28
CA LEU A 122 -3.84 -9.71 8.63
C LEU A 122 -3.26 -10.71 9.64
N ALA A 123 -2.88 -10.26 10.83
CA ALA A 123 -2.42 -11.13 11.91
C ALA A 123 -3.52 -12.09 12.37
N ALA A 124 -4.74 -11.58 12.57
CA ALA A 124 -5.91 -12.37 12.94
C ALA A 124 -6.26 -13.42 11.87
N ALA A 125 -6.24 -13.03 10.59
CA ALA A 125 -6.47 -13.94 9.47
C ALA A 125 -5.43 -15.05 9.42
N ARG A 126 -4.13 -14.73 9.56
CA ARG A 126 -3.04 -15.73 9.62
C ARG A 126 -3.20 -16.68 10.80
N ALA A 127 -3.51 -16.16 11.99
CA ALA A 127 -3.76 -16.98 13.17
C ALA A 127 -4.96 -17.92 12.96
N LYS A 128 -6.06 -17.42 12.38
CA LYS A 128 -7.25 -18.21 12.05
C LYS A 128 -6.94 -19.28 11.01
N SER A 129 -6.22 -18.96 9.94
CA SER A 129 -5.80 -19.94 8.93
C SER A 129 -4.93 -21.05 9.53
N ASN A 130 -3.97 -20.70 10.39
CA ASN A 130 -3.15 -21.68 11.10
C ASN A 130 -4.00 -22.57 12.02
N SER A 131 -4.93 -21.97 12.77
CA SER A 131 -5.86 -22.72 13.64
C SER A 131 -6.73 -23.68 12.84
N ILE A 132 -7.28 -23.25 11.69
CA ILE A 132 -8.09 -24.11 10.81
C ILE A 132 -7.22 -25.24 10.25
N GLY A 133 -6.01 -24.94 9.78
CA GLY A 133 -5.08 -25.94 9.26
C GLY A 133 -4.71 -27.01 10.29
N THR A 134 -4.42 -26.59 11.53
CA THR A 134 -4.13 -27.51 12.63
C THR A 134 -5.37 -28.34 12.99
N ALA A 135 -6.53 -27.71 13.19
CA ALA A 135 -7.77 -28.41 13.52
C ALA A 135 -8.17 -29.44 12.45
N ALA A 136 -8.04 -29.08 11.16
CA ALA A 136 -8.32 -29.99 10.06
C ALA A 136 -7.36 -31.18 10.02
N ARG A 137 -6.06 -30.95 10.28
CA ARG A 137 -5.06 -32.03 10.37
C ARG A 137 -5.33 -32.97 11.53
N ASP A 138 -5.68 -32.42 12.69
CA ASP A 138 -5.97 -33.21 13.89
C ASP A 138 -7.26 -34.02 13.73
N ALA A 139 -8.31 -33.41 13.15
CA ALA A 139 -9.54 -34.12 12.81
C ALA A 139 -9.30 -35.24 11.77
N ALA A 140 -8.49 -34.97 10.73
CA ALA A 140 -8.14 -35.98 9.74
C ALA A 140 -7.34 -37.13 10.34
N LYS A 141 -6.39 -36.86 11.24
CA LYS A 141 -5.65 -37.89 11.98
C LYS A 141 -6.57 -38.72 12.86
N ALA A 142 -7.45 -38.08 13.62
CA ALA A 142 -8.40 -38.79 14.49
C ALA A 142 -9.31 -39.71 13.67
N LYS A 143 -9.84 -39.23 12.54
CA LYS A 143 -10.65 -40.03 11.63
C LYS A 143 -9.86 -41.19 11.00
N ALA A 144 -8.62 -40.94 10.57
CA ALA A 144 -7.75 -41.99 10.02
C ALA A 144 -7.45 -43.09 11.05
N GLU A 145 -7.22 -42.72 12.32
CA GLU A 145 -7.03 -43.69 13.41
C GLU A 145 -8.31 -44.49 13.71
N GLU A 146 -9.48 -43.85 13.67
CA GLU A 146 -10.77 -44.53 13.81
C GLU A 146 -11.01 -45.52 12.67
N ASP A 147 -10.85 -45.08 11.42
CA ASP A 147 -11.01 -45.92 10.22
C ASP A 147 -10.00 -47.08 10.24
N ARG A 148 -8.75 -46.83 10.65
CA ARG A 148 -7.72 -47.86 10.81
C ARG A 148 -8.14 -48.92 11.82
N ARG A 149 -8.62 -48.50 13.00
CA ARG A 149 -9.10 -49.42 14.05
C ARG A 149 -10.29 -50.25 13.56
N ALA A 150 -11.23 -49.63 12.83
CA ALA A 150 -12.38 -50.33 12.27
C ALA A 150 -11.95 -51.39 11.23
N VAL A 151 -11.01 -51.05 10.35
CA VAL A 151 -10.45 -51.97 9.37
C VAL A 151 -9.68 -53.11 10.04
N GLU A 152 -8.83 -52.80 11.03
CA GLU A 152 -8.09 -53.80 11.81
C GLU A 152 -9.03 -54.78 12.54
N ALA A 153 -10.12 -54.27 13.13
CA ALA A 153 -11.15 -55.10 13.75
C ALA A 153 -11.84 -56.03 12.74
N SER A 154 -12.30 -55.50 11.60
CA SER A 154 -12.91 -56.30 10.53
C SER A 154 -11.94 -57.34 9.97
N LEU A 155 -10.66 -56.99 9.82
CA LEU A 155 -9.64 -57.92 9.35
C LEU A 155 -9.40 -59.05 10.36
N SER A 156 -9.35 -58.74 11.66
CA SER A 156 -9.22 -59.74 12.73
C SER A 156 -10.40 -60.73 12.72
N GLU A 157 -11.62 -60.24 12.55
CA GLU A 157 -12.80 -61.11 12.44
C GLU A 157 -12.75 -62.01 11.20
N LYS A 158 -12.37 -61.47 10.05
CA LYS A 158 -12.21 -62.24 8.81
C LYS A 158 -11.12 -63.29 8.93
N LEU A 159 -10.00 -62.97 9.59
CA LEU A 159 -8.92 -63.92 9.87
C LEU A 159 -9.41 -65.06 10.76
N LYS A 160 -10.08 -64.76 11.88
CA LYS A 160 -10.67 -65.79 12.76
C LYS A 160 -11.67 -66.68 12.03
N ALA A 161 -12.53 -66.09 11.19
CA ALA A 161 -13.50 -66.86 10.41
C ALA A 161 -12.81 -67.76 9.36
N ALA A 162 -11.73 -67.27 8.73
CA ALA A 162 -10.95 -68.06 7.79
C ALA A 162 -10.20 -69.21 8.49
N GLU A 163 -9.59 -68.94 9.64
CA GLU A 163 -8.94 -69.95 10.49
C GLU A 163 -9.92 -71.04 10.91
N GLY A 164 -11.14 -70.67 11.32
CA GLY A 164 -12.21 -71.63 11.63
C GLY A 164 -12.58 -72.51 10.43
N ARG A 165 -12.78 -71.92 9.25
CA ARG A 165 -13.06 -72.69 8.01
C ARG A 165 -11.91 -73.64 7.66
N ILE A 166 -10.66 -73.19 7.80
CA ILE A 166 -9.48 -74.04 7.55
C ILE A 166 -9.47 -75.21 8.53
N ALA A 167 -9.75 -74.98 9.81
CA ALA A 167 -9.85 -76.04 10.81
C ALA A 167 -10.97 -77.05 10.48
N ASP A 168 -12.14 -76.58 10.07
CA ASP A 168 -13.27 -77.44 9.67
C ASP A 168 -12.94 -78.28 8.43
N ILE A 169 -12.34 -77.66 7.40
CA ILE A 169 -11.93 -78.37 6.18
C ILE A 169 -10.86 -79.41 6.51
N LYS A 170 -9.89 -79.07 7.37
CA LYS A 170 -8.86 -79.98 7.85
C LYS A 170 -9.49 -81.17 8.58
N ALA A 171 -10.43 -80.92 9.50
CA ALA A 171 -11.12 -81.98 10.23
C ALA A 171 -11.92 -82.91 9.30
N LYS A 172 -12.65 -82.36 8.33
CA LYS A 172 -13.37 -83.13 7.31
C LYS A 172 -12.42 -83.96 6.46
N ALA A 173 -11.35 -83.37 5.94
CA ALA A 173 -10.34 -84.10 5.15
C ALA A 173 -9.72 -85.26 5.93
N PHE A 174 -9.41 -85.09 7.23
CA PHE A 174 -8.91 -86.18 8.08
C PHE A 174 -9.96 -87.25 8.41
N ALA A 175 -11.25 -86.90 8.39
CA ALA A 175 -12.33 -87.88 8.53
C ALA A 175 -12.50 -88.67 7.22
N ASP A 176 -12.53 -87.99 6.08
CA ASP A 176 -12.64 -88.60 4.75
C ASP A 176 -11.48 -89.57 4.47
N VAL A 177 -10.25 -89.22 4.84
CA VAL A 177 -9.08 -90.13 4.75
C VAL A 177 -9.29 -91.39 5.60
N GLY A 178 -9.90 -91.26 6.79
CA GLY A 178 -10.24 -92.41 7.64
C GLY A 178 -11.23 -93.34 6.95
N THR A 179 -12.30 -92.78 6.39
CA THR A 179 -13.31 -93.55 5.64
C THR A 179 -12.69 -94.23 4.41
N ILE A 180 -11.88 -93.51 3.63
CA ILE A 180 -11.19 -94.08 2.45
C ILE A 180 -10.24 -95.21 2.87
N ALA A 181 -9.54 -95.07 4.00
CA ALA A 181 -8.67 -96.11 4.53
C ALA A 181 -9.46 -97.36 4.96
N GLU A 182 -10.61 -97.20 5.61
CA GLU A 182 -11.51 -98.30 5.98
C GLU A 182 -12.08 -99.02 4.74
N GLU A 183 -12.56 -98.27 3.75
CA GLU A 183 -13.07 -98.80 2.48
C GLU A 183 -11.98 -99.56 1.72
N THR A 184 -10.78 -98.97 1.61
CA THR A 184 -9.64 -99.60 0.92
C THR A 184 -9.17 -100.85 1.64
N ALA A 185 -9.05 -100.82 2.98
CA ALA A 185 -8.66 -101.98 3.77
C ALA A 185 -9.67 -103.13 3.64
N THR A 186 -10.97 -102.81 3.66
CA THR A 186 -12.05 -103.79 3.44
C THR A 186 -11.92 -104.45 2.06
N ALA A 187 -11.76 -103.63 1.00
CA ALA A 187 -11.59 -104.14 -0.37
C ALA A 187 -10.35 -105.04 -0.52
N VAL A 188 -9.22 -104.66 0.11
CA VAL A 188 -7.99 -105.47 0.09
C VAL A 188 -8.19 -106.81 0.81
N ILE A 189 -8.89 -106.83 1.96
CA ILE A 189 -9.18 -108.06 2.72
C ILE A 189 -10.10 -108.99 1.93
N GLU A 190 -11.17 -108.45 1.32
CA GLU A 190 -12.08 -109.22 0.46
C GLU A 190 -11.33 -109.89 -0.69
N GLN A 191 -10.39 -109.17 -1.31
CA GLN A 191 -9.63 -109.68 -2.45
C GLN A 191 -8.54 -110.70 -2.06
N LEU A 192 -7.95 -110.62 -0.86
CA LEU A 192 -6.92 -111.57 -0.42
C LEU A 192 -7.46 -112.83 0.26
N ILE A 193 -8.50 -112.71 1.10
CA ILE A 193 -8.96 -113.80 1.99
C ILE A 193 -10.27 -114.41 1.49
N GLY A 194 -10.99 -113.75 0.57
CA GLY A 194 -12.21 -114.27 -0.06
C GLY A 194 -13.41 -114.39 0.89
N GLY A 195 -13.36 -113.77 2.07
CA GLY A 195 -14.42 -113.77 3.08
C GLY A 195 -14.80 -112.36 3.53
N THR A 196 -16.07 -112.19 3.95
CA THR A 196 -16.55 -110.92 4.50
C THR A 196 -16.13 -110.78 5.97
N THR A 197 -15.50 -109.66 6.33
CA THR A 197 -15.18 -109.31 7.72
C THR A 197 -16.19 -108.30 8.24
N ALA A 198 -16.46 -108.31 9.55
CA ALA A 198 -17.40 -107.35 10.12
C ALA A 198 -16.83 -105.93 10.01
N LYS A 199 -17.61 -105.01 9.44
CA LYS A 199 -17.22 -103.61 9.22
C LYS A 199 -16.74 -102.90 10.50
N THR A 200 -17.25 -103.33 11.65
CA THR A 200 -16.83 -102.86 12.99
C THR A 200 -15.39 -103.22 13.35
N ASP A 201 -14.91 -104.40 12.92
CA ASP A 201 -13.56 -104.87 13.27
C ASP A 201 -12.50 -104.16 12.42
N VAL A 202 -12.80 -103.90 11.15
CA VAL A 202 -11.94 -103.11 10.25
C VAL A 202 -11.85 -101.66 10.73
N ALA A 203 -12.98 -101.04 11.10
CA ALA A 203 -12.99 -99.69 11.66
C ALA A 203 -12.19 -99.61 12.98
N ALA A 204 -12.31 -100.61 13.86
CA ALA A 204 -11.53 -100.67 15.10
C ALA A 204 -10.02 -100.80 14.85
N ALA A 205 -9.60 -101.63 13.88
CA ALA A 205 -8.20 -101.82 13.52
C ALA A 205 -7.59 -100.55 12.87
N VAL A 206 -8.31 -99.89 11.95
CA VAL A 206 -7.87 -98.63 11.34
C VAL A 206 -7.78 -97.51 12.37
N ALA A 207 -8.74 -97.43 13.31
CA ALA A 207 -8.70 -96.47 14.40
C ALA A 207 -7.51 -96.71 15.36
N ALA A 208 -7.16 -97.96 15.64
CA ALA A 208 -5.98 -98.31 16.43
C ALA A 208 -4.68 -97.88 15.72
N ALA A 209 -4.55 -98.16 14.43
CA ALA A 209 -3.39 -97.75 13.63
C ALA A 209 -3.23 -96.22 13.54
N LYS A 210 -4.34 -95.47 13.44
CA LYS A 210 -4.33 -94.00 13.46
C LYS A 210 -3.82 -93.39 14.78
N LYS A 211 -3.87 -94.14 15.88
CA LYS A 211 -3.49 -93.66 17.21
C LYS A 211 -2.01 -93.90 17.55
N GLU A 212 -1.34 -94.79 16.81
CA GLU A 212 0.08 -95.12 16.98
C GLU A 212 1.02 -94.28 16.07
N ALA A 213 0.46 -93.59 15.07
CA ALA A 213 1.17 -92.67 14.17
C ALA A 213 1.02 -91.20 14.62
#